data_AF-A0A7L3BCJ9-F1
#
_entry.id   AF-A0A7L3BCJ9-F1
#
_cell.length_a   1.000
_cell.length_b   1.000
_cell.length_c   1.000
_cell.angle_alpha   90.00
_cell.angle_beta   90.00
_cell.angle_gamma   90.00
#
_symmetry.space_group_name_H-M   'P 1'
#
loop_
_entity.id
_entity.type
_entity.pdbx_description
1 polymer ?
#
loop_
_entity_poly.entity_id
_entity_poly.type
_entity_poly.pdbx_seq_one_letter_code
_entity_poly.pdbx_strand_id
1 'polypeptide(L)'
;CSPSYFRSREANTQNKLCAVSNIESKDVLREQKYFTSSPNLYFFTSDKKSESAVIQSPVPKRPSLSERGKVAVSKIVDFLRHTTSRGSEDSGLEELCNMLDPDQKDVSVDLETYHAIMKEWIEYCRRKWQDGATEEPIVSVEDLELRVHKNTSEAKKTHVQMNVTSGSLEAFGGDVSKGDMETSDLITCVADLQYNNQKLQEENNKLKLTLEAVDETNNKLLADNEDLRQQIKSIQHSVLKAKSLEEELEEAKNYLNFSEEERQEILSQNKQL
;
A
#
# COMPACT_ATOMS: atom_id res chain seq x y z
N CYS A 1 -45.65 -70.92 34.13
CA CYS A 1 -44.62 -69.88 33.97
C CYS A 1 -45.29 -68.58 33.53
N SER A 2 -45.34 -67.61 34.43
CA SER A 2 -45.57 -66.17 34.21
C SER A 2 -44.41 -65.47 34.94
N PRO A 3 -43.94 -64.23 34.60
CA PRO A 3 -44.76 -63.04 34.36
C PRO A 3 -44.23 -62.04 33.30
N SER A 4 -44.95 -60.92 33.22
CA SER A 4 -44.91 -59.73 32.38
C SER A 4 -43.99 -58.57 32.85
N TYR A 5 -43.72 -57.62 31.93
CA TYR A 5 -43.38 -56.18 32.08
C TYR A 5 -42.04 -55.71 32.70
N PHE A 6 -41.31 -54.82 31.98
CA PHE A 6 -40.68 -53.51 32.36
C PHE A 6 -39.75 -53.06 31.19
N ARG A 7 -40.02 -52.01 30.39
CA ARG A 7 -39.87 -50.54 30.51
C ARG A 7 -38.47 -49.99 30.85
N SER A 8 -37.89 -49.23 29.92
CA SER A 8 -37.08 -48.00 30.11
C SER A 8 -37.17 -47.21 28.78
N ARG A 9 -37.84 -46.04 28.67
CA ARG A 9 -37.59 -44.68 29.23
C ARG A 9 -36.56 -43.90 28.39
N GLU A 10 -37.02 -43.10 27.40
CA GLU A 10 -37.20 -41.61 27.36
C GLU A 10 -35.96 -40.81 26.91
N ALA A 11 -36.08 -40.04 25.81
CA ALA A 11 -35.67 -38.62 25.62
C ALA A 11 -35.74 -38.25 24.11
N ASN A 12 -36.62 -37.33 23.66
CA ASN A 12 -36.43 -35.86 23.59
C ASN A 12 -35.81 -35.46 22.22
N THR A 13 -36.34 -34.64 21.29
CA THR A 13 -37.45 -33.68 21.19
C THR A 13 -37.62 -33.39 19.69
N GLN A 14 -38.81 -33.55 19.12
CA GLN A 14 -39.73 -32.46 18.78
C GLN A 14 -39.17 -31.37 17.84
N ASN A 15 -39.32 -31.59 16.55
CA ASN A 15 -40.12 -30.76 15.65
C ASN A 15 -40.22 -29.26 16.01
N LYS A 16 -39.46 -28.41 15.31
CA LYS A 16 -39.71 -26.97 15.21
C LYS A 16 -39.61 -26.56 13.75
N LEU A 17 -40.77 -26.57 13.10
CA LEU A 17 -41.12 -25.66 12.01
C LEU A 17 -40.60 -24.26 12.34
N CYS A 18 -39.70 -23.73 11.50
CA CYS A 18 -39.47 -22.29 11.46
C CYS A 18 -40.29 -21.72 10.32
N ALA A 19 -41.21 -20.87 10.73
CA ALA A 19 -42.22 -20.22 9.93
C ALA A 19 -41.60 -19.41 8.78
N VAL A 20 -42.23 -19.55 7.62
CA VAL A 20 -42.21 -18.57 6.55
C VAL A 20 -42.81 -17.28 7.10
N SER A 21 -42.02 -16.22 7.18
CA SER A 21 -42.54 -14.86 7.29
C SER A 21 -41.99 -14.03 6.13
N ASN A 22 -42.82 -13.89 5.11
CA ASN A 22 -42.82 -12.74 4.21
C ASN A 22 -42.93 -11.45 5.03
N ILE A 23 -41.90 -10.61 5.00
CA ILE A 23 -42.02 -9.18 5.29
C ILE A 23 -41.17 -8.44 4.26
N GLU A 24 -41.86 -8.01 3.21
CA GLU A 24 -41.84 -6.66 2.67
C GLU A 24 -40.47 -5.94 2.61
N SER A 25 -39.87 -5.97 1.42
CA SER A 25 -38.80 -5.07 1.03
C SER A 25 -39.23 -3.62 1.22
N LYS A 26 -38.66 -2.94 2.21
CA LYS A 26 -38.61 -1.48 2.26
C LYS A 26 -37.22 -1.02 1.87
N ASP A 27 -37.16 -0.38 0.72
CA ASP A 27 -36.07 0.47 0.27
C ASP A 27 -35.56 1.35 1.43
N VAL A 28 -34.31 1.12 1.82
CA VAL A 28 -33.53 2.10 2.57
C VAL A 28 -32.21 2.26 1.84
N LEU A 29 -32.16 3.33 1.05
CA LEU A 29 -30.98 3.90 0.43
C LEU A 29 -29.94 4.18 1.53
N ARG A 30 -29.01 3.25 1.76
CA ARG A 30 -27.91 3.46 2.70
C ARG A 30 -26.77 4.12 1.94
N GLU A 31 -26.74 5.45 1.96
CA GLU A 31 -25.56 6.23 1.53
C GLU A 31 -24.32 5.72 2.28
N GLN A 32 -23.37 5.15 1.55
CA GLN A 32 -22.03 4.89 2.05
C GLN A 32 -21.26 6.22 2.00
N LYS A 33 -21.30 6.99 3.10
CA LYS A 33 -20.31 8.04 3.34
C LYS A 33 -19.02 7.37 3.78
N TYR A 34 -18.06 7.28 2.86
CA TYR A 34 -16.68 6.95 3.18
C TYR A 34 -16.12 8.08 4.06
N PHE A 35 -16.04 7.83 5.37
CA PHE A 35 -15.25 8.64 6.27
C PHE A 35 -13.78 8.19 6.14
N THR A 36 -13.03 8.87 5.28
CA THR A 36 -11.56 8.85 5.36
C THR A 36 -11.17 9.69 6.59
N SER A 37 -11.03 9.04 7.75
CA SER A 37 -10.57 9.68 8.97
C SER A 37 -9.05 9.88 8.93
N SER A 38 -8.60 11.02 8.41
CA SER A 38 -7.23 11.50 8.65
C SER A 38 -7.17 12.26 9.99
N PRO A 39 -6.18 11.98 10.86
CA PRO A 39 -6.04 12.71 12.11
C PRO A 39 -5.46 14.11 11.89
N ASN A 40 -6.07 15.07 12.59
CA ASN A 40 -5.74 16.50 12.66
C ASN A 40 -4.24 16.82 12.73
N LEU A 41 -3.74 17.61 11.78
CA LEU A 41 -2.55 18.44 11.92
C LEU A 41 -2.99 19.83 12.41
N TYR A 42 -2.83 20.09 13.71
CA TYR A 42 -2.94 21.44 14.25
C TYR A 42 -1.69 22.24 13.88
N PHE A 43 -1.80 23.16 12.93
CA PHE A 43 -0.82 24.23 12.73
C PHE A 43 -1.27 25.49 13.48
N PHE A 44 -0.34 26.03 14.26
CA PHE A 44 -0.47 27.29 15.00
C PHE A 44 -0.89 28.44 14.07
N THR A 45 -2.02 29.09 14.36
CA THR A 45 -2.32 30.42 13.81
C THR A 45 -1.61 31.46 14.65
N SER A 46 -0.58 32.08 14.10
CA SER A 46 -0.03 33.34 14.61
C SER A 46 -0.41 34.46 13.67
N ASP A 47 -1.37 35.27 14.11
CA ASP A 47 -1.72 36.55 13.50
C ASP A 47 -0.56 37.53 13.63
N LYS A 48 0.06 37.86 12.49
CA LYS A 48 0.85 39.08 12.32
C LYS A 48 0.52 39.73 10.99
N LYS A 49 -0.41 40.69 11.07
CA LYS A 49 -0.70 41.72 10.07
C LYS A 49 0.59 42.43 9.66
N SER A 50 0.94 42.34 8.38
CA SER A 50 1.99 43.15 7.75
C SER A 50 1.47 43.65 6.41
N GLU A 51 1.51 44.97 6.25
CA GLU A 51 0.89 45.74 5.19
C GLU A 51 1.87 45.98 4.04
N SER A 52 1.38 45.84 2.81
CA SER A 52 1.90 46.38 1.53
C SER A 52 3.26 45.90 1.00
N ALA A 53 3.19 45.12 -0.09
CA ALA A 53 3.80 45.47 -1.37
C ALA A 53 3.11 44.62 -2.46
N VAL A 54 2.41 45.27 -3.39
CA VAL A 54 1.90 44.62 -4.59
C VAL A 54 3.09 44.27 -5.48
N ILE A 55 3.64 43.08 -5.28
CA ILE A 55 4.46 42.44 -6.32
C ILE A 55 3.46 41.65 -7.16
N GLN A 56 3.15 42.22 -8.31
CA GLN A 56 2.38 41.56 -9.35
C GLN A 56 3.20 40.35 -9.83
N SER A 57 2.95 39.19 -9.23
CA SER A 57 3.54 37.92 -9.66
C SER A 57 3.16 37.70 -11.13
N PRO A 58 4.11 37.40 -12.03
CA PRO A 58 3.77 37.14 -13.41
C PRO A 58 2.92 35.87 -13.43
N VAL A 59 1.62 36.03 -13.68
CA VAL A 59 0.72 34.94 -14.07
C VAL A 59 1.48 34.11 -15.09
N PRO A 60 1.63 32.78 -14.91
CA PRO A 60 2.19 31.94 -15.94
C PRO A 60 1.37 32.20 -17.20
N LYS A 61 1.99 32.82 -18.20
CA LYS A 61 1.36 32.99 -19.50
C LYS A 61 0.91 31.60 -19.91
N ARG A 62 -0.41 31.38 -19.98
CA ARG A 62 -0.94 30.20 -20.66
C ARG A 62 -0.19 30.11 -21.99
N PRO A 63 0.48 28.99 -22.29
CA PRO A 63 1.04 28.81 -23.61
C PRO A 63 -0.08 29.08 -24.61
N SER A 64 0.16 30.00 -25.53
CA SER A 64 -0.70 30.28 -26.66
C SER A 64 -1.08 28.96 -27.32
N LEU A 65 -2.38 28.73 -27.49
CA LEU A 65 -2.99 27.51 -28.05
C LEU A 65 -2.65 27.30 -29.54
N SER A 66 -1.38 27.15 -29.91
CA SER A 66 -0.97 26.94 -31.30
C SER A 66 -0.16 25.66 -31.57
N GLU A 67 0.29 24.93 -30.54
CA GLU A 67 0.94 23.60 -30.70
C GLU A 67 0.23 22.56 -29.83
N ARG A 68 -1.03 22.30 -30.16
CA ARG A 68 -1.95 21.47 -29.35
C ARG A 68 -1.63 19.97 -29.46
N GLY A 69 -0.43 19.55 -29.07
CA GLY A 69 -0.07 18.14 -29.00
C GLY A 69 1.40 17.78 -28.82
N LYS A 70 2.36 18.72 -28.85
CA LYS A 70 3.80 18.41 -28.73
C LYS A 70 4.47 19.20 -27.61
N VAL A 71 5.37 18.56 -26.87
CA VAL A 71 6.08 19.13 -25.72
C VAL A 71 7.57 18.80 -25.84
N ALA A 72 8.44 19.78 -25.62
CA ALA A 72 9.90 19.60 -25.63
C ALA A 72 10.34 18.62 -24.53
N VAL A 73 11.33 17.77 -24.83
CA VAL A 73 11.84 16.75 -23.89
C VAL A 73 12.36 17.39 -22.60
N SER A 74 13.06 18.52 -22.68
CA SER A 74 13.53 19.29 -21.52
C SER A 74 12.41 19.57 -20.51
N LYS A 75 11.26 20.03 -20.99
CA LYS A 75 10.09 20.33 -20.13
C LYS A 75 9.47 19.09 -19.51
N ILE A 76 9.46 17.97 -20.25
CA ILE A 76 8.95 16.68 -19.75
C ILE A 76 9.86 16.19 -18.61
N VAL A 77 11.18 16.20 -18.84
CA VAL A 77 12.18 15.75 -17.86
C VAL A 77 12.20 16.65 -16.63
N ASP A 78 12.12 17.98 -16.81
CA ASP A 78 12.04 18.94 -15.71
C ASP A 78 10.79 18.72 -14.85
N PHE A 79 9.63 18.50 -15.49
CA PHE A 79 8.39 18.20 -14.79
C PHE A 79 8.49 16.89 -14.00
N LEU A 80 9.05 15.84 -14.59
CA LEU A 80 9.26 14.57 -13.91
C LEU A 80 10.23 14.71 -12.74
N ARG A 81 11.31 15.49 -12.90
CA ARG A 81 12.27 15.78 -11.83
C ARG A 81 11.59 16.44 -10.63
N HIS A 82 10.73 17.43 -10.88
CA HIS A 82 9.97 18.11 -9.83
C HIS A 82 8.89 17.25 -9.18
N THR A 83 8.19 16.40 -9.94
CA THR A 83 7.07 15.60 -9.42
C THR A 83 7.49 14.30 -8.75
N THR A 84 8.64 13.75 -9.12
CA THR A 84 9.17 12.50 -8.56
C THR A 84 10.24 12.74 -7.49
N SER A 85 10.55 13.99 -7.18
CA SER A 85 11.63 14.39 -6.24
C SER A 85 12.96 13.71 -6.55
N ARG A 86 13.23 13.42 -7.82
CA ARG A 86 14.47 12.80 -8.29
C ARG A 86 15.54 13.87 -8.47
N GLY A 87 16.74 13.63 -7.96
CA GLY A 87 17.86 14.57 -8.01
C GLY A 87 18.56 14.59 -9.37
N SER A 88 19.51 15.52 -9.56
CA SER A 88 20.34 15.59 -10.77
C SER A 88 21.26 14.38 -10.96
N GLU A 89 21.47 13.58 -9.92
CA GLU A 89 22.30 12.36 -9.93
C GLU A 89 21.50 11.10 -10.29
N ASP A 90 20.20 11.24 -10.57
CA ASP A 90 19.36 10.11 -10.91
C ASP A 90 19.59 9.63 -12.35
N SER A 91 20.37 8.55 -12.47
CA SER A 91 20.64 7.84 -13.74
C SER A 91 19.37 7.41 -14.48
N GLY A 92 18.24 7.20 -13.78
CA GLY A 92 17.00 6.75 -14.42
C GLY A 92 16.31 7.82 -15.28
N LEU A 93 16.34 9.09 -14.86
CA LEU A 93 15.78 10.18 -15.66
C LEU A 93 16.66 10.52 -16.88
N GLU A 94 17.98 10.37 -16.75
CA GLU A 94 18.89 10.53 -17.88
C GLU A 94 18.66 9.46 -18.96
N GLU A 95 18.41 8.22 -18.54
CA GLU A 95 18.07 7.13 -19.45
C GLU A 95 16.73 7.37 -20.17
N LEU A 96 15.71 7.87 -19.46
CA LEU A 96 14.45 8.29 -20.07
C LEU A 96 14.65 9.44 -21.06
N CYS A 97 15.53 10.40 -20.74
CA CYS A 97 15.88 11.50 -21.64
C CYS A 97 16.47 10.97 -22.95
N ASN A 98 17.43 10.04 -22.87
CA ASN A 98 18.04 9.40 -24.04
C ASN A 98 17.04 8.57 -24.87
N MET A 99 16.00 7.99 -24.24
CA MET A 99 14.93 7.29 -24.98
C MET A 99 13.97 8.26 -25.69
N LEU A 100 13.72 9.44 -25.11
CA LEU A 100 12.87 10.48 -25.69
C LEU A 100 13.58 11.29 -26.78
N ASP A 101 14.89 11.51 -26.63
CA ASP A 101 15.70 12.32 -27.52
C ASP A 101 17.14 11.76 -27.61
N PRO A 102 17.37 10.73 -28.45
CA PRO A 102 18.68 10.09 -28.58
C PRO A 102 19.75 11.03 -29.17
N ASP A 103 19.32 12.09 -29.86
CA ASP A 103 20.20 13.09 -30.46
C ASP A 103 20.47 14.30 -29.53
N GLN A 104 19.81 14.37 -28.37
CA GLN A 104 19.86 15.50 -27.42
C GLN A 104 19.62 16.87 -28.09
N LYS A 105 18.67 16.92 -29.03
CA LYS A 105 18.28 18.12 -29.80
C LYS A 105 17.08 18.87 -29.22
N ASP A 106 16.59 18.47 -28.05
CA ASP A 106 15.36 18.90 -27.39
C ASP A 106 14.14 18.82 -28.32
N VAL A 107 13.91 17.63 -28.88
CA VAL A 107 12.81 17.41 -29.82
C VAL A 107 11.44 17.56 -29.16
N SER A 108 10.47 18.09 -29.89
CA SER A 108 9.09 18.17 -29.39
C SER A 108 8.39 16.83 -29.59
N VAL A 109 8.04 16.16 -28.49
CA VAL A 109 7.42 14.83 -28.46
C VAL A 109 5.90 14.97 -28.35
N ASP A 110 5.16 14.23 -29.17
CA ASP A 110 3.70 14.16 -29.04
C ASP A 110 3.24 13.21 -27.94
N LEU A 111 1.96 13.30 -27.58
CA LEU A 111 1.40 12.49 -26.49
C LEU A 111 1.50 10.98 -26.74
N GLU A 112 1.35 10.54 -27.99
CA GLU A 112 1.39 9.12 -28.35
C GLU A 112 2.80 8.56 -28.20
N THR A 113 3.78 9.29 -28.72
CA THR A 113 5.21 8.98 -28.62
C THR A 113 5.66 8.99 -27.17
N TYR A 114 5.24 9.98 -26.38
CA TYR A 114 5.51 10.03 -24.95
C TYR A 114 4.96 8.79 -24.23
N HIS A 115 3.70 8.41 -24.49
CA HIS A 115 3.12 7.23 -23.87
C HIS A 115 3.80 5.92 -24.29
N ALA A 116 4.21 5.80 -25.56
CA ALA A 116 4.92 4.62 -26.04
C ALA A 116 6.26 4.47 -25.31
N ILE A 117 7.05 5.54 -25.25
CA ILE A 117 8.37 5.55 -24.61
C ILE A 117 8.24 5.38 -23.09
N MET A 118 7.27 6.04 -22.45
CA MET A 118 7.06 5.89 -21.01
C MET A 118 6.68 4.45 -20.63
N LYS A 119 5.87 3.76 -21.45
CA LYS A 119 5.57 2.34 -21.26
C LYS A 119 6.82 1.48 -21.38
N GLU A 120 7.61 1.70 -22.43
CA GLU A 120 8.85 0.97 -22.64
C GLU A 120 9.85 1.20 -21.49
N TRP A 121 9.97 2.44 -21.02
CA TRP A 121 10.84 2.79 -19.91
C TRP A 121 10.39 2.15 -18.59
N ILE A 122 9.08 2.08 -18.32
CA ILE A 122 8.54 1.38 -17.14
C ILE A 122 8.87 -0.13 -17.22
N GLU A 123 8.71 -0.74 -18.38
CA GLU A 123 9.05 -2.16 -18.58
C GLU A 123 10.56 -2.41 -18.55
N TYR A 124 11.37 -1.47 -19.04
CA TYR A 124 12.82 -1.49 -18.88
C TYR A 124 13.21 -1.42 -17.40
N CYS A 125 12.63 -0.50 -16.64
CA CYS A 125 12.83 -0.43 -15.20
C CYS A 125 12.49 -1.78 -14.55
N ARG A 126 11.30 -2.33 -14.82
CA ARG A 126 10.85 -3.63 -14.29
C ARG A 126 11.88 -4.74 -14.56
N ARG A 127 12.41 -4.83 -15.78
CA ARG A 127 13.45 -5.80 -16.15
C ARG A 127 14.74 -5.59 -15.38
N LYS A 128 15.22 -4.34 -15.27
CA LYS A 128 16.43 -4.00 -14.51
C LYS A 128 16.34 -4.42 -13.04
N TRP A 129 15.16 -4.29 -12.43
CA TRP A 129 14.92 -4.78 -11.06
C TRP A 129 14.90 -6.31 -10.94
N GLN A 130 14.55 -7.02 -12.02
CA GLN A 130 14.46 -8.48 -12.03
C GLN A 130 15.82 -9.15 -12.31
N ASP A 131 16.65 -8.53 -13.15
CA ASP A 131 17.98 -9.04 -13.52
C ASP A 131 19.00 -8.89 -12.38
N GLY A 132 18.85 -7.87 -11.54
CA GLY A 132 19.66 -7.69 -10.32
C GLY A 132 19.35 -8.69 -9.18
N ALA A 133 18.30 -9.53 -9.34
CA ALA A 133 17.89 -10.52 -8.34
C ALA A 133 18.23 -11.96 -8.75
N THR A 134 18.83 -12.19 -9.93
CA THR A 134 19.01 -13.54 -10.50
C THR A 134 20.41 -14.13 -10.28
N GLU A 135 21.32 -13.37 -9.66
CA GLU A 135 22.66 -13.84 -9.26
C GLU A 135 22.84 -13.75 -7.74
N GLU A 136 21.95 -14.35 -6.93
CA GLU A 136 22.36 -14.97 -5.66
C GLU A 136 21.45 -16.16 -5.35
N PRO A 137 22.03 -17.33 -4.98
CA PRO A 137 21.24 -18.48 -4.59
C PRO A 137 20.51 -18.17 -3.29
N ILE A 138 19.31 -18.72 -3.16
CA ILE A 138 18.44 -18.70 -1.98
C ILE A 138 19.29 -18.92 -0.71
N VAL A 139 19.63 -17.85 0.01
CA VAL A 139 20.20 -17.95 1.35
C VAL A 139 19.07 -17.79 2.35
N SER A 140 18.86 -18.85 3.12
CA SER A 140 17.96 -18.95 4.28
C SER A 140 18.13 -17.75 5.21
N VAL A 141 17.03 -17.38 5.86
CA VAL A 141 16.81 -16.24 6.76
C VAL A 141 17.60 -16.29 8.09
N GLU A 142 18.78 -16.90 8.10
CA GLU A 142 19.54 -17.17 9.34
C GLU A 142 20.97 -16.59 9.34
N ASP A 143 21.45 -15.97 8.25
CA ASP A 143 22.82 -15.41 8.19
C ASP A 143 22.89 -13.87 8.36
N LEU A 144 21.76 -13.18 8.53
CA LEU A 144 21.75 -11.72 8.72
C LEU A 144 22.20 -11.30 10.13
N GLU A 145 22.31 -12.24 11.09
CA GLU A 145 22.73 -11.95 12.47
C GLU A 145 24.26 -11.87 12.66
N LEU A 146 25.07 -12.32 11.71
CA LEU A 146 26.53 -12.40 11.88
C LEU A 146 27.32 -11.15 11.43
N ARG A 147 26.66 -10.15 10.81
CA ARG A 147 27.36 -8.96 10.28
C ARG A 147 27.22 -7.69 11.13
N VAL A 148 26.47 -7.75 12.24
CA VAL A 148 26.33 -6.60 13.17
C VAL A 148 27.41 -6.61 14.28
N HIS A 149 28.16 -7.70 14.44
CA HIS A 149 28.98 -7.92 15.66
C HIS A 149 30.49 -7.70 15.48
N LYS A 150 30.94 -6.98 14.44
CA LYS A 150 32.38 -6.76 14.20
C LYS A 150 32.87 -5.32 14.35
N ASN A 151 32.05 -4.43 14.90
CA ASN A 151 32.37 -2.99 14.97
C ASN A 151 32.53 -2.46 16.39
N THR A 152 32.27 -3.26 17.41
CA THR A 152 32.54 -2.92 18.81
C THR A 152 33.94 -3.40 19.20
N SER A 153 34.95 -2.68 18.70
CA SER A 153 36.32 -2.80 19.20
C SER A 153 36.37 -2.32 20.65
N GLU A 154 36.74 -3.23 21.54
CA GLU A 154 37.04 -3.01 22.96
C GLU A 154 38.03 -1.84 23.14
N ALA A 155 37.54 -0.72 23.68
CA ALA A 155 38.41 0.34 24.19
C ALA A 155 39.10 -0.13 25.48
N LYS A 156 40.22 -0.84 25.33
CA LYS A 156 41.15 -1.17 26.41
C LYS A 156 41.83 0.12 26.88
N LYS A 157 41.40 0.58 28.05
CA LYS A 157 41.95 1.69 28.83
C LYS A 157 43.43 1.41 29.14
N THR A 158 44.34 1.94 28.33
CA THR A 158 45.78 1.99 28.63
C THR A 158 46.15 3.44 28.88
N HIS A 159 46.43 3.75 30.15
CA HIS A 159 46.94 5.02 30.60
C HIS A 159 48.40 5.15 30.12
N VAL A 160 48.61 5.80 28.97
CA VAL A 160 49.95 6.23 28.54
C VAL A 160 50.27 7.53 29.26
N GLN A 161 51.18 7.42 30.22
CA GLN A 161 51.81 8.54 30.91
C GLN A 161 52.52 9.42 29.86
N MET A 162 52.02 10.64 29.67
CA MET A 162 52.65 11.62 28.77
C MET A 162 53.75 12.35 29.54
N ASN A 163 55.01 12.06 29.20
CA ASN A 163 56.15 12.81 29.67
C ASN A 163 56.26 14.09 28.83
N VAL A 164 55.92 15.23 29.40
CA VAL A 164 56.06 16.55 28.78
C VAL A 164 57.54 16.93 28.82
N THR A 165 58.26 16.76 27.72
CA THR A 165 59.55 17.44 27.52
C THR A 165 59.28 18.73 26.75
N SER A 166 59.34 19.85 27.47
CA SER A 166 59.26 21.20 26.91
C SER A 166 60.45 21.42 25.97
N GLY A 167 60.16 21.55 24.68
CA GLY A 167 61.13 21.78 23.62
C GLY A 167 60.65 22.93 22.73
N SER A 168 61.31 24.07 22.88
CA SER A 168 61.17 25.31 22.13
C SER A 168 61.00 25.12 20.62
N LEU A 169 60.02 25.82 20.03
CA LEU A 169 60.04 26.19 18.61
C LEU A 169 59.20 27.47 18.39
N GLU A 170 59.85 28.62 18.60
CA GLU A 170 59.42 29.91 18.06
C GLU A 170 59.53 29.86 16.53
N ALA A 171 58.40 29.72 15.84
CA ALA A 171 58.32 29.94 14.39
C ALA A 171 57.11 30.82 14.08
N PHE A 172 57.43 32.07 13.76
CA PHE A 172 56.53 33.03 13.11
C PHE A 172 55.71 32.37 11.99
N GLY A 173 54.39 32.47 12.08
CA GLY A 173 53.45 32.09 11.02
C GLY A 173 52.14 32.81 11.25
N GLY A 174 51.87 33.78 10.37
CA GLY A 174 50.89 34.85 10.56
C GLY A 174 49.47 34.42 10.86
N ASP A 175 48.75 35.42 11.37
CA ASP A 175 47.35 35.40 11.78
C ASP A 175 46.45 34.90 10.64
N VAL A 176 46.33 33.57 10.52
CA VAL A 176 45.15 32.98 9.91
C VAL A 176 44.03 33.33 10.87
N SER A 177 43.03 34.05 10.39
CA SER A 177 41.79 34.38 11.11
C SER A 177 41.18 33.12 11.72
N LYS A 178 41.65 32.74 12.91
CA LYS A 178 41.13 31.66 13.70
C LYS A 178 39.92 32.27 14.40
N GLY A 179 38.77 32.17 13.75
CA GLY A 179 37.50 32.18 14.47
C GLY A 179 37.55 31.01 15.44
N ASP A 180 38.15 31.25 16.61
CA ASP A 180 38.15 30.34 17.73
C ASP A 180 36.69 30.26 18.17
N MET A 181 35.98 29.25 17.68
CA MET A 181 34.73 28.87 18.32
C MET A 181 35.10 28.46 19.74
N GLU A 182 34.62 29.23 20.72
CA GLU A 182 35.01 29.02 22.11
C GLU A 182 34.56 27.62 22.54
N THR A 183 35.29 26.98 23.45
CA THR A 183 34.93 25.65 23.97
C THR A 183 33.45 25.60 24.44
N SER A 184 32.92 26.72 24.92
CA SER A 184 31.51 26.92 25.29
C SER A 184 30.53 26.75 24.11
N ASP A 185 30.85 27.28 22.93
CA ASP A 185 30.02 27.16 21.73
C ASP A 185 30.00 25.71 21.22
N LEU A 186 31.15 25.04 21.29
CA LEU A 186 31.23 23.61 20.94
C LEU A 186 30.40 22.76 21.91
N ILE A 187 30.50 23.00 23.22
CA ILE A 187 29.70 22.30 24.23
C ILE A 187 28.20 22.49 23.96
N THR A 188 27.78 23.70 23.60
CA THR A 188 26.37 24.01 23.28
C THR A 188 25.93 23.26 22.03
N CYS A 189 26.74 23.28 20.97
CA CYS A 189 26.47 22.53 19.74
C CYS A 189 26.37 21.02 20.00
N VAL A 190 27.26 20.45 20.82
CA VAL A 190 27.19 19.03 21.20
C VAL A 190 25.91 18.74 21.98
N ALA A 191 25.48 19.60 22.91
CA ALA A 191 24.25 19.42 23.67
C ALA A 191 23.01 19.45 22.76
N ASP A 192 22.95 20.38 21.80
CA ASP A 192 21.85 20.47 20.83
C ASP A 192 21.79 19.23 19.94
N LEU A 193 22.95 18.75 19.46
CA LEU A 193 23.03 17.53 18.67
C LEU A 193 22.58 16.30 19.48
N GLN A 194 22.98 16.19 20.75
CA GLN A 194 22.54 15.13 21.65
C GLN A 194 21.02 15.16 21.84
N TYR A 195 20.45 16.33 22.10
CA TYR A 195 19.01 16.50 22.23
C TYR A 195 18.26 16.13 20.94
N ASN A 196 18.73 16.60 19.79
CA ASN A 196 18.13 16.28 18.49
C ASN A 196 18.22 14.79 18.18
N ASN A 197 19.34 14.13 18.51
CA ASN A 197 19.50 12.70 18.34
C ASN A 197 18.52 11.90 19.21
N GLN A 198 18.36 12.28 20.49
CA GLN A 198 17.38 11.67 21.38
C GLN A 198 15.95 11.84 20.83
N LYS A 199 15.59 13.04 20.40
CA LYS A 199 14.26 13.32 19.83
C LYS A 199 14.00 12.49 18.56
N LEU A 200 14.99 12.37 17.68
CA LEU A 200 14.91 11.50 16.50
C LEU A 200 14.73 10.03 16.87
N GLN A 201 15.40 9.57 17.94
CA GLN A 201 15.24 8.20 18.43
C GLN A 201 13.82 7.94 18.98
N GLU A 202 13.25 8.92 19.70
CA GLU A 202 11.87 8.84 20.19
C GLU A 202 10.85 8.78 19.04
N GLU A 203 10.99 9.64 18.03
CA GLU A 203 10.12 9.61 16.85
C GLU A 203 10.29 8.32 16.04
N ASN A 204 11.52 7.80 15.89
CA ASN A 204 11.75 6.50 15.26
C ASN A 204 11.05 5.36 15.99
N ASN A 205 11.09 5.35 17.33
CA ASN A 205 10.39 4.35 18.14
C ASN A 205 8.87 4.46 17.97
N LYS A 206 8.34 5.68 17.92
CA LYS A 206 6.92 5.93 17.70
C LYS A 206 6.45 5.49 16.31
N LEU A 207 7.25 5.77 15.28
CA LEU A 207 7.01 5.29 13.92
C LEU A 207 7.03 3.76 13.87
N LYS A 208 7.99 3.12 14.55
CA LYS A 208 8.06 1.66 14.65
C LYS A 208 6.78 1.06 15.26
N LEU A 209 6.32 1.60 16.39
CA LEU A 209 5.07 1.15 17.03
C LEU A 209 3.85 1.37 16.14
N THR A 210 3.82 2.48 15.39
CA THR A 210 2.73 2.79 14.46
C THR A 210 2.75 1.81 13.27
N LEU A 211 3.92 1.49 12.75
CA LEU A 211 4.11 0.51 11.69
C LEU A 211 3.64 -0.88 12.15
N GLU A 212 4.08 -1.34 13.32
CA GLU A 212 3.64 -2.61 13.90
C GLU A 212 2.11 -2.67 14.07
N ALA A 213 1.48 -1.59 14.53
CA ALA A 213 0.03 -1.52 14.65
C ALA A 213 -0.68 -1.58 13.29
N VAL A 214 -0.14 -0.90 12.26
CA VAL A 214 -0.68 -0.94 10.90
C VAL A 214 -0.54 -2.35 10.31
N ASP A 215 0.62 -2.98 10.48
CA ASP A 215 0.89 -4.34 9.99
C ASP A 215 -0.07 -5.36 10.62
N GLU A 216 -0.33 -5.26 11.93
CA GLU A 216 -1.31 -6.11 12.62
C GLU A 216 -2.73 -5.91 12.05
N THR A 217 -3.15 -4.66 11.84
CA THR A 217 -4.46 -4.39 11.23
C THR A 217 -4.55 -4.88 9.78
N ASN A 218 -3.47 -4.78 9.02
CA ASN A 218 -3.41 -5.26 7.64
C ASN A 218 -3.50 -6.79 7.57
N ASN A 219 -2.78 -7.51 8.45
CA ASN A 219 -2.88 -8.96 8.57
C ASN A 219 -4.30 -9.41 8.90
N LYS A 220 -4.96 -8.72 9.82
CA LYS A 220 -6.37 -8.99 10.15
C LYS A 220 -7.29 -8.76 8.96
N LEU A 221 -7.13 -7.65 8.23
CA LEU A 221 -7.93 -7.36 7.04
C LEU A 221 -7.69 -8.38 5.92
N LEU A 222 -6.46 -8.89 5.76
CA LEU A 222 -6.14 -9.96 4.81
C LEU A 222 -6.87 -11.26 5.17
N ALA A 223 -6.89 -11.63 6.45
CA ALA A 223 -7.63 -12.80 6.93
C ALA A 223 -9.15 -12.67 6.66
N ASP A 224 -9.75 -11.52 7.03
CA ASP A 224 -11.17 -11.25 6.78
C ASP A 224 -11.51 -11.30 5.27
N ASN A 225 -10.60 -10.83 4.42
CA ASN A 225 -10.76 -10.89 2.96
C ASN A 225 -10.78 -12.34 2.45
N GLU A 226 -9.91 -13.20 2.96
CA GLU A 226 -9.88 -14.61 2.55
C GLU A 226 -11.15 -15.34 3.01
N ASP A 227 -11.61 -15.08 4.24
CA ASP A 227 -12.85 -15.63 4.76
C ASP A 227 -14.07 -15.21 3.92
N LEU A 228 -14.15 -13.93 3.53
CA LEU A 228 -15.21 -13.44 2.64
C LEU A 228 -15.14 -14.09 1.26
N ARG A 229 -13.94 -14.27 0.69
CA ARG A 229 -13.75 -14.98 -0.58
C ARG A 229 -14.25 -16.41 -0.49
N GLN A 230 -13.96 -17.10 0.61
CA GLN A 230 -14.41 -18.47 0.83
C GLN A 230 -15.94 -18.55 1.01
N GLN A 231 -16.54 -17.60 1.70
CA GLN A 231 -18.01 -17.48 1.81
C GLN A 231 -18.66 -17.27 0.44
N ILE A 232 -18.11 -16.38 -0.39
CA ILE A 232 -18.61 -16.15 -1.76
C ILE A 232 -18.55 -17.44 -2.58
N LYS A 233 -17.44 -18.18 -2.53
CA LYS A 233 -17.31 -19.48 -3.24
C LYS A 233 -18.37 -20.48 -2.76
N SER A 234 -18.60 -20.58 -1.45
CA SER A 234 -19.62 -21.46 -0.87
C SER A 234 -21.03 -21.09 -1.32
N ILE A 235 -21.37 -19.79 -1.29
CA ILE A 235 -22.66 -19.28 -1.77
C ILE A 235 -22.84 -19.57 -3.26
N GLN A 236 -21.82 -19.31 -4.08
CA GLN A 236 -21.86 -19.61 -5.51
C GLN A 236 -22.12 -21.09 -5.79
N HIS A 237 -21.45 -21.99 -5.08
CA HIS A 237 -21.69 -23.43 -5.19
C HIS A 237 -23.13 -23.80 -4.79
N SER A 238 -23.63 -23.24 -3.69
CA SER A 238 -25.02 -23.46 -3.25
C SER A 238 -26.04 -22.96 -4.29
N VAL A 239 -25.79 -21.79 -4.88
CA VAL A 239 -26.64 -21.22 -5.95
C VAL A 239 -26.66 -22.10 -7.19
N LEU A 240 -25.50 -22.63 -7.62
CA LEU A 240 -25.44 -23.55 -8.76
C LEU A 240 -26.24 -24.83 -8.48
N LYS A 241 -26.13 -25.38 -7.27
CA LYS A 241 -26.92 -26.54 -6.86
C LYS A 241 -28.42 -26.24 -6.84
N ALA A 242 -28.83 -25.07 -6.37
CA ALA A 242 -30.24 -24.67 -6.37
C ALA A 242 -30.80 -24.57 -7.79
N LYS A 243 -30.03 -24.02 -8.75
CA LYS A 243 -30.42 -23.96 -10.17
C LYS A 243 -30.61 -25.34 -10.80
N SER A 244 -29.71 -26.28 -10.50
CA SER A 244 -29.85 -27.67 -10.97
C SER A 244 -31.12 -28.32 -10.43
N LEU A 245 -31.43 -28.11 -9.15
CA LEU A 245 -32.65 -28.65 -8.55
C LEU A 245 -33.93 -27.99 -9.11
N GLU A 246 -33.86 -26.70 -9.46
CA GLU A 246 -34.95 -25.99 -10.13
C GLU A 246 -35.23 -26.57 -11.52
N GLU A 247 -34.18 -26.89 -12.28
CA GLU A 247 -34.28 -27.56 -13.59
C GLU A 247 -34.91 -28.96 -13.45
N GLU A 248 -34.42 -29.78 -12.52
CA GLU A 248 -35.00 -31.12 -12.23
C GLU A 248 -36.50 -31.04 -11.82
N LEU A 249 -36.89 -30.01 -11.07
CA LEU A 249 -38.28 -29.80 -10.66
C LEU A 249 -39.16 -29.45 -11.86
N GLU A 250 -38.69 -28.57 -12.76
CA GLU A 250 -39.45 -28.20 -13.95
C GLU A 250 -39.57 -29.38 -14.93
N GLU A 251 -38.53 -30.21 -15.07
CA GLU A 251 -38.60 -31.48 -15.82
C GLU A 251 -39.66 -32.43 -15.25
N ALA A 252 -39.66 -32.63 -13.92
CA ALA A 252 -40.64 -33.49 -13.25
C ALA A 252 -42.08 -32.96 -13.40
N LYS A 253 -42.25 -31.64 -13.35
CA LYS A 253 -43.54 -30.96 -13.56
C LYS A 253 -44.03 -31.14 -15.00
N ASN A 254 -43.15 -31.03 -15.99
CA ASN A 254 -43.49 -31.29 -17.39
C ASN A 254 -43.92 -32.75 -17.61
N TYR A 255 -43.22 -33.70 -16.99
CA TYR A 255 -43.58 -35.12 -17.05
C TYR A 255 -44.95 -35.40 -16.44
N LEU A 256 -45.25 -34.80 -15.27
CA LEU A 256 -46.55 -34.95 -14.61
C LEU A 256 -47.68 -34.40 -15.48
N ASN A 257 -47.51 -33.21 -16.05
CA ASN A 257 -48.50 -32.60 -16.95
C ASN A 257 -48.76 -33.50 -18.17
N PHE A 258 -47.69 -34.00 -18.81
CA PHE A 258 -47.82 -34.91 -19.96
C PHE A 258 -48.58 -36.20 -19.59
N SER A 259 -48.23 -36.83 -18.47
CA SER A 259 -48.92 -38.05 -18.00
C SER A 259 -50.38 -37.78 -17.61
N GLU A 260 -50.68 -36.60 -17.07
CA GLU A 260 -52.05 -36.20 -16.77
C GLU A 260 -52.88 -35.97 -18.04
N GLU A 261 -52.32 -35.32 -19.07
CA GLU A 261 -52.95 -35.13 -20.37
C GLU A 261 -53.28 -36.47 -21.03
N GLU A 262 -52.31 -37.40 -21.07
CA GLU A 262 -52.52 -38.75 -21.60
C GLU A 262 -53.64 -39.50 -20.83
N ARG A 263 -53.64 -39.39 -19.50
CA ARG A 263 -54.70 -39.95 -18.66
C ARG A 263 -56.07 -39.34 -18.99
N GLN A 264 -56.15 -38.03 -19.20
CA GLN A 264 -57.41 -37.36 -19.57
C GLN A 264 -57.88 -37.80 -20.97
N GLU A 265 -56.97 -37.95 -21.91
CA GLU A 265 -57.28 -38.45 -23.26
C GLU A 265 -57.87 -39.86 -23.19
N ILE A 266 -57.21 -40.79 -22.49
CA ILE A 266 -57.71 -42.16 -22.31
C ILE A 266 -59.10 -42.18 -21.64
N LEU A 267 -59.33 -41.32 -20.64
CA LEU A 267 -60.64 -41.20 -19.99
C LEU A 267 -61.71 -40.66 -20.95
N SER A 268 -61.35 -39.76 -21.85
CA SER A 268 -62.28 -39.23 -22.85
C SER A 268 -62.63 -40.30 -23.91
N GLN A 269 -61.64 -41.09 -24.36
CA GLN A 269 -61.82 -42.20 -25.29
C GLN A 269 -62.73 -43.28 -24.70
N ASN A 270 -62.52 -43.68 -23.45
CA ASN A 270 -63.36 -44.67 -22.77
C ASN A 270 -64.82 -44.26 -22.60
N LYS A 271 -65.13 -42.94 -22.57
CA LYS A 271 -66.52 -42.45 -22.50
C LYS A 271 -67.25 -42.49 -23.85
N GLN A 272 -66.52 -42.62 -24.96
CA GLN A 272 -67.07 -42.63 -26.32
C GLN A 272 -67.34 -44.04 -26.85
N LEU A 273 -66.83 -45.08 -26.17
CA LEU A 273 -67.05 -46.50 -26.43
C LEU A 273 -68.23 -47.03 -25.59
#